data_AF-V2YKJ3-F1
#
_entry.id   AF-V2YKJ3-F1
#
_cell.length_a   1.000
_cell.length_b   1.000
_cell.length_c   1.000
_cell.angle_alpha   90.00
_cell.angle_beta   90.00
_cell.angle_gamma   90.00
#
_symmetry.space_group_name_H-M   'P 1'
#
loop_
_entity.id
_entity.type
_entity.pdbx_description
1 polymer ?
#
loop_
_entity_poly.entity_id
_entity_poly.type
_entity_poly.pdbx_seq_one_letter_code
_entity_poly.pdbx_strand_id
1 'polypeptide(L)'
;MHRCNRRAAYEEAEHAAKFAELLGEVVTDSTRKNLEMRVEAENGATAGKMDIAKLAKELGLDAIHDTVHEMARDEARHGKAFKGLLERYFG
;
A
#
# COMPACT_ATOMS: atom_id res chain seq x y z
N MET A 1 19.26 0.90 -17.81
CA MET A 1 18.15 -0.05 -17.61
C MET A 1 17.22 0.33 -16.45
N HIS A 2 17.71 0.48 -15.21
CA HIS A 2 16.84 0.72 -14.04
C HIS A 2 15.92 1.96 -14.14
N ARG A 3 16.38 3.09 -14.72
CA ARG A 3 15.53 4.30 -14.90
C ARG A 3 14.44 4.13 -15.96
N CYS A 4 14.73 3.41 -17.05
CA CYS A 4 13.74 3.12 -18.10
C CYS A 4 12.63 2.20 -17.57
N ASN A 5 13.01 1.18 -16.78
CA ASN A 5 12.04 0.26 -16.18
C ASN A 5 11.14 0.94 -15.14
N ARG A 6 11.66 1.93 -14.39
CA ARG A 6 10.81 2.72 -13.48
C ARG A 6 9.74 3.49 -14.23
N ARG A 7 10.09 4.13 -15.35
CA ARG A 7 9.11 4.87 -16.16
C ARG A 7 8.03 3.96 -16.71
N ALA A 8 8.42 2.81 -17.29
CA ALA A 8 7.46 1.82 -17.74
C ALA A 8 6.57 1.32 -16.59
N ALA A 9 7.13 1.06 -15.39
CA ALA A 9 6.34 0.65 -14.23
C ALA A 9 5.32 1.71 -13.78
N TYR A 10 5.67 3.01 -13.85
CA TYR A 10 4.71 4.08 -13.57
C TYR A 10 3.60 4.16 -14.63
N GLU A 11 3.96 4.01 -15.90
CA GLU A 11 2.99 4.00 -17.01
C GLU A 11 2.00 2.83 -16.87
N GLU A 12 2.48 1.63 -16.53
CA GLU A 12 1.59 0.48 -16.30
C GLU A 12 0.76 0.59 -15.01
N ALA A 13 1.30 1.18 -13.94
CA ALA A 13 0.52 1.47 -12.73
C ALA A 13 -0.60 2.49 -13.01
N GLU A 14 -0.34 3.48 -13.85
CA GLU A 14 -1.35 4.44 -14.32
C GLU A 14 -2.44 3.75 -15.14
N HIS A 15 -2.05 2.83 -16.04
CA HIS A 15 -3.02 2.02 -16.80
C HIS A 15 -3.93 1.20 -15.86
N ALA A 16 -3.35 0.52 -14.87
CA ALA A 16 -4.11 -0.26 -13.90
C ALA A 16 -5.08 0.61 -13.09
N ALA A 17 -4.63 1.79 -12.63
CA ALA A 17 -5.47 2.72 -11.88
C ALA A 17 -6.68 3.20 -12.70
N LYS A 18 -6.49 3.53 -13.98
CA LYS A 18 -7.58 3.96 -14.88
C LYS A 18 -8.63 2.87 -15.07
N PHE A 19 -8.22 1.62 -15.27
CA PHE A 19 -9.17 0.51 -15.38
C PHE A 19 -9.94 0.31 -14.09
N ALA A 20 -9.25 0.38 -12.95
CA ALA A 20 -9.86 0.17 -11.65
C ALA A 20 -10.88 1.29 -11.29
N GLU A 21 -10.65 2.51 -11.78
CA GLU A 21 -11.62 3.61 -11.75
C GLU A 21 -12.82 3.35 -12.68
N LEU A 22 -12.59 2.96 -13.94
CA LEU A 22 -13.65 2.70 -14.92
C LEU A 22 -14.57 1.54 -14.50
N LEU A 23 -14.03 0.51 -13.84
CA LEU A 23 -14.79 -0.63 -13.34
C LEU A 23 -15.53 -0.31 -12.02
N GLY A 24 -15.17 0.78 -11.33
CA GLY A 24 -15.77 1.17 -10.04
C GLY A 24 -15.48 0.19 -8.89
N GLU A 25 -14.48 -0.69 -9.04
CA GLU A 25 -14.22 -1.78 -8.08
C GLU A 25 -13.38 -1.32 -6.86
N VAL A 26 -12.59 -0.26 -7.02
CA VAL A 26 -11.62 0.18 -6.00
C VAL A 26 -11.75 1.65 -5.59
N VAL A 27 -12.65 2.40 -6.24
CA VAL A 27 -12.95 3.79 -5.92
C VAL A 27 -14.47 3.95 -5.88
N THR A 28 -14.95 4.57 -4.81
CA THR A 28 -16.36 4.94 -4.61
C THR A 28 -16.59 6.42 -4.91
N ASP A 29 -17.85 6.83 -5.00
CA ASP A 29 -18.26 8.24 -5.15
C ASP A 29 -17.97 9.10 -3.92
N SER A 30 -17.68 8.49 -2.77
CA SER A 30 -17.40 9.17 -1.52
C SER A 30 -15.91 9.25 -1.23
N THR A 31 -15.37 10.48 -1.21
CA THR A 31 -13.98 10.73 -0.80
C THR A 31 -13.69 10.22 0.61
N ARG A 32 -14.66 10.34 1.53
CA ARG A 32 -14.54 9.80 2.89
C ARG A 32 -14.39 8.29 2.88
N LYS A 33 -15.29 7.58 2.16
CA LYS A 33 -15.26 6.12 2.10
C LYS A 33 -13.98 5.61 1.47
N ASN A 34 -13.48 6.29 0.43
CA ASN A 34 -12.20 5.97 -0.19
C ASN A 34 -11.03 6.11 0.79
N LEU A 35 -11.00 7.16 1.61
CA LEU A 35 -9.98 7.33 2.64
C LEU A 35 -10.08 6.26 3.74
N GLU A 36 -11.29 5.93 4.21
CA GLU A 36 -11.51 4.84 5.17
C GLU A 36 -10.99 3.50 4.64
N MET A 37 -11.36 3.15 3.40
CA MET A 37 -10.91 1.92 2.74
C MET A 37 -9.38 1.88 2.58
N ARG A 38 -8.73 3.02 2.29
CA ARG A 38 -7.27 3.09 2.23
C ARG A 38 -6.62 2.90 3.59
N VAL A 39 -7.15 3.50 4.65
CA VAL A 39 -6.63 3.28 6.02
C VAL A 39 -6.71 1.80 6.40
N GLU A 40 -7.84 1.16 6.15
CA GLU A 40 -8.04 -0.27 6.39
C GLU A 40 -7.06 -1.14 5.57
N ALA A 41 -6.93 -0.83 4.28
CA ALA A 41 -6.02 -1.55 3.39
C ALA A 41 -4.56 -1.47 3.86
N GLU A 42 -4.08 -0.27 4.23
CA GLU A 42 -2.70 -0.09 4.70
C GLU A 42 -2.44 -0.79 6.04
N ASN A 43 -3.41 -0.79 6.95
CA ASN A 43 -3.30 -1.53 8.22
C ASN A 43 -3.23 -3.04 7.98
N GLY A 44 -4.07 -3.57 7.08
CA GLY A 44 -4.04 -4.98 6.68
C GLY A 44 -2.73 -5.36 6.00
N ALA A 45 -2.23 -4.53 5.09
CA ALA A 45 -0.95 -4.74 4.41
C ALA A 45 0.23 -4.69 5.37
N THR A 46 0.22 -3.78 6.34
CA THR A 46 1.23 -3.70 7.41
C THR A 46 1.26 -4.98 8.22
N ALA A 47 0.09 -5.48 8.67
CA ALA A 47 -0.01 -6.71 9.44
C ALA A 47 0.51 -7.92 8.65
N GLY A 48 0.04 -8.11 7.41
CA GLY A 48 0.47 -9.22 6.57
C GLY A 48 1.98 -9.21 6.27
N LYS A 49 2.57 -8.03 6.04
CA LYS A 49 4.02 -7.91 5.85
C LYS A 49 4.81 -8.21 7.12
N MET A 50 4.33 -7.80 8.29
CA MET A 50 4.97 -8.16 9.56
C MET A 50 4.95 -9.67 9.81
N ASP A 51 3.84 -10.34 9.48
CA ASP A 51 3.75 -11.81 9.58
C ASP A 51 4.73 -12.50 8.64
N ILE A 52 4.83 -12.04 7.38
CA ILE A 52 5.79 -12.57 6.41
C ILE A 52 7.23 -12.32 6.88
N ALA A 53 7.55 -11.13 7.37
CA ALA A 53 8.89 -10.81 7.86
C ALA A 53 9.26 -11.74 9.03
N LYS A 54 8.34 -11.94 9.98
CA LYS A 54 8.53 -12.85 11.11
C LYS A 54 8.81 -14.28 10.64
N LEU A 55 7.99 -14.80 9.71
CA LEU A 55 8.20 -16.14 9.13
C LEU A 55 9.55 -16.24 8.40
N ALA A 56 9.93 -15.23 7.62
CA ALA A 56 11.21 -15.20 6.93
C ALA A 56 12.37 -15.25 7.93
N LYS A 57 12.25 -14.59 9.08
CA LYS A 57 13.25 -14.65 10.15
C LYS A 57 13.36 -16.03 10.78
N GLU A 58 12.22 -16.68 11.04
CA GLU A 58 12.16 -18.04 11.57
C GLU A 58 12.80 -19.06 10.62
N LEU A 59 12.70 -18.83 9.30
CA LEU A 59 13.30 -19.67 8.25
C LEU A 59 14.76 -19.30 7.92
N GLY A 60 15.34 -18.29 8.59
CA GLY A 60 16.71 -17.83 8.31
C GLY A 60 16.89 -17.09 6.98
N LEU A 61 15.80 -16.57 6.40
CA LEU A 61 15.80 -15.84 5.13
C LEU A 61 15.97 -14.33 5.37
N ASP A 62 17.14 -13.94 5.90
CA ASP A 62 17.38 -12.59 6.40
C ASP A 62 17.18 -11.49 5.34
N ALA A 63 17.59 -11.72 4.09
CA ALA A 63 17.39 -10.74 3.00
C ALA A 63 15.90 -10.48 2.71
N ILE A 64 15.06 -11.50 2.84
CA ILE A 64 13.60 -11.38 2.66
C ILE A 64 12.99 -10.69 3.87
N HIS A 65 13.41 -11.08 5.08
CA HIS A 65 12.98 -10.41 6.32
C HIS A 65 13.23 -8.90 6.24
N ASP A 66 14.47 -8.49 5.94
CA ASP A 66 14.86 -7.07 5.96
C ASP A 66 14.07 -6.25 4.94
N THR A 67 13.91 -6.81 3.73
CA THR A 67 13.15 -6.15 2.65
C THR A 67 11.68 -6.01 3.03
N VAL A 68 11.02 -7.09 3.47
CA VAL A 68 9.58 -7.06 3.79
C VAL A 68 9.30 -6.23 5.03
N HIS A 69 10.22 -6.23 6.00
CA HIS A 69 10.11 -5.40 7.20
C HIS A 69 10.25 -3.91 6.89
N GLU A 70 11.12 -3.51 5.94
CA GLU A 70 11.15 -2.15 5.43
C GLU A 70 9.82 -1.77 4.75
N MET A 71 9.29 -2.64 3.89
CA MET A 71 7.99 -2.43 3.25
C MET A 71 6.85 -2.27 4.28
N ALA A 72 6.87 -3.03 5.38
CA ALA A 72 5.87 -2.89 6.44
C ALA A 72 5.91 -1.50 7.11
N ARG A 73 7.10 -0.89 7.24
CA ARG A 73 7.25 0.48 7.77
C ARG A 73 6.69 1.51 6.81
N ASP A 74 6.85 1.29 5.51
CA ASP A 74 6.27 2.16 4.49
C ASP A 74 4.75 2.13 4.52
N GLU A 75 4.13 0.95 4.64
CA GLU A 75 2.66 0.88 4.74
C GLU A 75 2.14 1.50 6.04
N ALA A 76 2.85 1.35 7.15
CA ALA A 76 2.50 2.05 8.38
C ALA A 76 2.55 3.59 8.21
N ARG A 77 3.50 4.09 7.42
CA ARG A 77 3.61 5.52 7.09
C ARG A 77 2.49 5.97 6.14
N HIS A 78 2.14 5.17 5.14
CA HIS A 78 1.02 5.44 4.24
C HIS A 78 -0.33 5.44 5.00
N GLY A 79 -0.57 4.45 5.85
CA GLY A 79 -1.77 4.37 6.69
C GLY A 79 -1.94 5.58 7.61
N LYS A 80 -0.84 6.05 8.24
CA LYS A 80 -0.85 7.29 9.03
C LYS A 80 -1.19 8.52 8.19
N ALA A 81 -0.66 8.63 6.98
CA ALA A 81 -0.97 9.74 6.09
C ALA A 81 -2.45 9.75 5.70
N PHE A 82 -3.02 8.61 5.28
CA PHE A 82 -4.44 8.51 4.96
C PHE A 82 -5.34 8.78 6.15
N LYS A 83 -4.98 8.26 7.34
CA LYS A 83 -5.72 8.53 8.57
C LYS A 83 -5.72 10.01 8.92
N GLY A 84 -4.57 10.67 8.80
CA GLY A 84 -4.47 12.12 9.03
C GLY A 84 -5.31 12.95 8.05
N LEU A 85 -5.40 12.53 6.78
CA LEU A 85 -6.30 13.15 5.80
C LEU A 85 -7.77 12.92 6.16
N LEU A 86 -8.13 11.69 6.53
CA LEU A 86 -9.50 11.34 6.93
C LEU A 86 -9.96 12.19 8.12
N GLU A 87 -9.16 12.27 9.18
CA GLU A 87 -9.46 13.07 10.38
C GLU A 87 -9.53 14.56 10.05
N ARG A 88 -8.62 15.07 9.20
CA ARG A 88 -8.60 16.50 8.86
C ARG A 88 -9.85 16.97 8.12
N TYR A 89 -10.39 16.15 7.23
CA TYR A 89 -11.50 16.56 6.35
C TYR A 89 -12.87 16.03 6.80
N PHE A 90 -12.92 15.00 7.66
CA PHE A 90 -14.15 14.31 8.04
C PHE A 90 -14.25 13.92 9.52
N GLY A 91 -13.26 14.28 10.34
CA GLY A 91 -13.22 14.04 11.79
C GLY A 91 -13.78 15.18 12.64
#